data_AF-A0A6L7RUN2-F1
#
_entry.id   AF-A0A6L7RUN2-F1
#
_cell.length_a   1.000
_cell.length_b   1.000
_cell.length_c   1.000
_cell.angle_alpha   90.00
_cell.angle_beta   90.00
_cell.angle_gamma   90.00
#
_symmetry.space_group_name_H-M   'P 1'
#
loop_
_entity.id
_entity.type
_entity.pdbx_description
1 polymer ?
#
loop_
_entity_poly.entity_id
_entity_poly.type
_entity_poly.pdbx_seq_one_letter_code
_entity_poly.pdbx_strand_id
1 'polypeptide(L)'
;MPDANQLNLTDADRLMLKSAMDLIVPPVDDLPGAGELGLVDNAVELANREKDFGDALLKALSALHLDPSARAEGGFAALDDEQRVAALKFLEASLPAVFDKLVDLVYVVYYSDERVHQRIGWRSGALQPFGWELPSFDPAILETVSKREPFWRKA
;
A
#
# COMPACT_ATOMS: atom_id res chain seq x y z
N MET A 1 -18.78 13.76 -14.34
CA MET A 1 -18.06 13.13 -13.21
C MET A 1 -18.09 14.15 -12.10
N PRO A 2 -18.64 13.85 -10.91
CA PRO A 2 -18.59 14.82 -9.83
C PRO A 2 -17.15 14.88 -9.32
N ASP A 3 -16.65 16.10 -9.15
CA ASP A 3 -15.30 16.42 -8.69
C ASP A 3 -15.00 15.67 -7.37
N ALA A 4 -14.01 14.78 -7.40
CA ALA A 4 -13.46 14.20 -6.19
C ALA A 4 -12.89 15.34 -5.35
N ASN A 5 -13.40 15.49 -4.13
CA ASN A 5 -12.92 16.47 -3.18
C ASN A 5 -11.42 16.25 -2.94
N GLN A 6 -10.57 17.10 -3.52
CA GLN A 6 -9.13 16.96 -3.45
C GLN A 6 -8.67 17.19 -2.01
N LEU A 7 -8.03 16.19 -1.41
CA LEU A 7 -7.41 16.23 -0.09
C LEU A 7 -6.29 17.28 -0.11
N ASN A 8 -6.60 18.46 0.42
CA ASN A 8 -5.64 19.54 0.58
C ASN A 8 -4.95 19.39 1.94
N LEU A 9 -3.83 18.65 1.95
CA LEU A 9 -2.98 18.49 3.12
C LEU A 9 -1.98 19.64 3.25
N THR A 10 -1.77 20.12 4.47
CA THR A 10 -0.73 21.11 4.78
C THR A 10 0.67 20.49 4.74
N ASP A 11 1.72 21.32 4.73
CA ASP A 11 3.10 20.82 4.83
C ASP A 11 3.35 20.04 6.14
N ALA A 12 2.68 20.45 7.22
CA ALA A 12 2.73 19.75 8.50
C ALA A 12 2.06 18.36 8.43
N ASP A 13 0.89 18.27 7.77
CA ASP A 13 0.20 16.99 7.52
C ASP A 13 1.08 16.04 6.70
N ARG A 14 1.74 16.59 5.67
CA ARG A 14 2.63 15.81 4.79
C ARG A 14 3.85 15.27 5.55
N LEU A 15 4.44 16.09 6.42
CA LEU A 15 5.56 15.67 7.26
C LEU A 15 5.14 14.65 8.31
N MET A 16 3.95 14.81 8.89
CA MET A 16 3.36 13.84 9.81
C MET A 16 3.13 12.51 9.10
N LEU A 17 2.50 12.53 7.92
CA LEU A 17 2.24 11.34 7.11
C LEU A 17 3.55 10.65 6.74
N LYS A 18 4.57 11.39 6.30
CA LYS A 18 5.91 10.84 6.04
C LYS A 18 6.44 10.07 7.25
N SER A 19 6.42 10.70 8.42
CA SER A 19 6.94 10.11 9.66
C SER A 19 6.15 8.86 10.08
N ALA A 20 4.82 8.89 9.94
CA ALA A 20 3.98 7.74 10.23
C ALA A 20 4.23 6.59 9.24
N MET A 21 4.44 6.88 7.96
CA MET A 21 4.77 5.89 6.93
C MET A 21 6.09 5.18 7.23
N ASP A 22 7.12 5.92 7.66
CA ASP A 22 8.41 5.35 8.07
C ASP A 22 8.30 4.46 9.33
N LEU A 23 7.28 4.66 10.17
CA LEU A 23 7.02 3.78 11.31
C LEU A 23 6.20 2.53 10.94
N ILE A 24 5.29 2.65 9.97
CA ILE A 24 4.48 1.51 9.47
C ILE A 24 5.34 0.58 8.61
N VAL A 25 6.17 1.15 7.74
CA VAL A 25 7.15 0.41 6.93
C VAL A 25 8.53 1.05 7.16
N PRO A 26 9.30 0.53 8.12
CA PRO A 26 10.62 1.07 8.44
C PRO A 26 11.66 0.73 7.37
N PRO A 27 12.76 1.50 7.31
CA PRO A 27 13.89 1.17 6.45
C PRO A 27 14.49 -0.19 6.84
N VAL A 28 14.91 -0.95 5.83
CA VAL A 28 15.56 -2.25 6.00
C VAL A 28 16.78 -2.32 5.11
N ASP A 29 17.96 -2.51 5.71
CA ASP A 29 19.26 -2.52 5.03
C ASP A 29 19.47 -1.28 4.15
N ASP A 30 19.45 -1.46 2.83
CA ASP A 30 19.64 -0.46 1.79
C ASP A 30 18.32 0.13 1.25
N LEU A 31 17.18 -0.39 1.70
CA LEU A 31 15.85 0.03 1.24
C LEU A 31 15.26 1.07 2.22
N PRO A 32 14.93 2.29 1.75
CA PRO A 32 14.30 3.30 2.59
C PRO A 32 12.93 2.87 3.12
N GLY A 33 12.54 3.45 4.25
CA GLY A 33 11.18 3.35 4.76
C GLY A 33 10.17 4.02 3.83
N ALA A 34 8.88 3.77 4.02
CA ALA A 34 7.86 4.27 3.08
C ALA A 34 7.81 5.80 2.97
N GLY A 35 8.08 6.51 4.07
CA GLY A 35 8.14 7.97 4.06
C GLY A 35 9.41 8.49 3.39
N GLU A 36 10.57 7.93 3.73
CA GLU A 36 11.87 8.29 3.14
C GLU A 36 11.96 7.94 1.65
N LEU A 37 11.23 6.94 1.19
CA LEU A 37 11.15 6.56 -0.22
C LEU A 37 10.40 7.62 -1.08
N GLY A 38 9.78 8.62 -0.44
CA GLY A 38 9.13 9.75 -1.10
C GLY A 38 7.71 9.45 -1.57
N LEU A 39 7.01 8.54 -0.91
CA LEU A 39 5.72 8.00 -1.36
C LEU A 39 4.48 8.76 -0.84
N VAL A 40 4.68 9.87 -0.15
CA VAL A 40 3.59 10.68 0.44
C VAL A 40 2.60 11.15 -0.64
N ASP A 41 3.09 11.65 -1.77
CA ASP A 41 2.23 12.10 -2.86
C ASP A 41 1.40 10.96 -3.47
N ASN A 42 2.02 9.80 -3.70
CA ASN A 42 1.32 8.61 -4.20
C ASN A 42 0.22 8.16 -3.24
N ALA A 43 0.45 8.24 -1.92
CA ALA A 43 -0.55 7.94 -0.92
C ALA A 43 -1.72 8.93 -0.93
N VAL A 44 -1.43 10.23 -1.07
CA VAL A 44 -2.46 11.28 -1.19
C VAL A 44 -3.26 11.13 -2.49
N GLU A 45 -2.61 10.80 -3.61
CA GLU A 45 -3.28 10.53 -4.88
C GLU A 45 -4.21 9.32 -4.79
N LEU A 46 -3.76 8.22 -4.18
CA LEU A 46 -4.59 7.03 -3.98
C LEU A 46 -5.77 7.34 -3.03
N ALA A 47 -5.54 8.06 -1.94
CA ALA A 47 -6.57 8.49 -1.01
C ALA A 47 -7.61 9.45 -1.65
N ASN A 48 -7.21 10.23 -2.65
CA ASN A 48 -8.12 11.06 -3.45
C ASN A 48 -8.99 10.25 -4.41
N ARG A 49 -8.46 9.16 -4.95
CA ARG A 49 -9.17 8.28 -5.89
C ARG A 49 -10.16 7.36 -5.19
N GLU A 50 -9.79 6.87 -4.01
CA GLU A 50 -10.56 5.90 -3.24
C GLU A 50 -11.08 6.52 -1.94
N LYS A 51 -12.39 6.74 -1.87
CA LYS A 51 -13.03 7.44 -0.75
C LYS A 51 -12.72 6.83 0.61
N ASP A 52 -12.67 5.50 0.72
CA ASP A 52 -12.42 4.82 1.98
C ASP A 52 -11.00 5.11 2.51
N PHE A 53 -10.00 5.20 1.62
CA PHE A 53 -8.65 5.60 1.98
C PHE A 53 -8.59 7.09 2.35
N GLY A 54 -9.28 7.96 1.60
CA GLY A 54 -9.36 9.39 1.93
C GLY A 54 -9.98 9.67 3.30
N ASP A 55 -11.12 9.04 3.59
CA ASP A 55 -11.81 9.21 4.87
C ASP A 55 -10.97 8.66 6.04
N ALA A 56 -10.28 7.53 5.85
CA ALA A 56 -9.38 6.96 6.86
C ALA A 56 -8.17 7.86 7.11
N LEU A 57 -7.51 8.35 6.05
CA LEU A 57 -6.34 9.21 6.15
C LEU A 57 -6.67 10.51 6.90
N LEU A 58 -7.78 11.19 6.56
CA LEU A 58 -8.20 12.41 7.25
C LEU A 58 -8.51 12.17 8.72
N LYS A 59 -9.17 11.05 9.06
CA LYS A 59 -9.46 10.69 10.45
C LYS A 59 -8.19 10.39 11.23
N ALA A 60 -7.24 9.67 10.63
CA ALA A 60 -5.95 9.37 11.24
C ALA A 60 -5.15 10.66 11.52
N LEU A 61 -4.99 11.54 10.52
CA LEU A 61 -4.30 12.83 10.69
C LEU A 61 -4.98 13.70 11.74
N SER A 62 -6.32 13.75 11.75
CA SER A 62 -7.07 14.49 12.77
C SER A 62 -6.85 13.94 14.17
N ALA A 63 -6.81 12.61 14.34
CA ALA A 63 -6.57 11.98 15.63
C ALA A 63 -5.14 12.25 16.12
N LEU A 64 -4.13 12.15 15.24
CA LEU A 64 -2.74 12.43 15.58
C LEU A 64 -2.49 13.91 15.90
N HIS A 65 -3.20 14.84 15.25
CA HIS A 65 -3.20 16.25 15.61
C HIS A 65 -3.79 16.56 16.99
N LEU A 66 -4.73 15.72 17.44
CA LEU A 66 -5.37 15.86 18.75
C LEU A 66 -4.59 15.16 19.86
N ASP A 67 -3.53 14.42 19.53
CA ASP A 67 -2.68 13.75 20.52
C ASP A 67 -2.07 14.78 21.49
N PRO A 68 -2.22 14.59 22.82
CA PRO A 68 -1.72 15.54 23.81
C PRO A 68 -0.20 15.76 23.75
N SER A 69 0.56 14.71 23.46
CA SER A 69 2.02 14.76 23.38
C SER A 69 2.44 15.56 22.15
N ALA A 70 1.82 15.28 21.00
CA ALA A 70 2.04 16.04 19.77
C ALA A 70 1.78 17.54 19.97
N ARG A 71 0.73 17.90 20.73
CA ARG A 71 0.40 19.31 21.00
C ARG A 71 1.40 20.01 21.91
N ALA A 72 2.02 19.31 22.84
CA ALA A 72 3.01 19.87 23.74
C ALA A 72 4.36 20.13 23.04
N GLU A 73 4.72 19.27 22.09
CA GLU A 73 6.05 19.23 21.45
C GLU A 73 6.09 19.98 20.09
N GLY A 74 4.99 20.57 19.65
CA GLY A 74 4.92 21.34 18.40
C GLY A 74 4.50 20.53 17.16
N GLY A 75 4.00 19.31 17.36
CA GLY A 75 3.40 18.46 16.34
C GLY A 75 3.91 17.02 16.40
N PHE A 76 3.23 16.09 15.74
CA PHE A 76 3.62 14.67 15.71
C PHE A 76 5.04 14.46 15.14
N ALA A 77 5.41 15.24 14.11
CA ALA A 77 6.73 15.15 13.51
C ALA A 77 7.86 15.68 14.43
N ALA A 78 7.54 16.42 15.49
CA ALA A 78 8.52 16.91 16.46
C ALA A 78 8.76 15.91 17.61
N LEU A 79 7.86 14.95 17.80
CA LEU A 79 8.00 13.88 18.78
C LEU A 79 9.23 13.00 18.50
N ASP A 80 9.79 12.40 19.54
CA ASP A 80 10.77 11.32 19.39
C ASP A 80 10.11 10.02 18.87
N ASP A 81 10.91 9.04 18.48
CA ASP A 81 10.39 7.81 17.87
C ASP A 81 9.55 6.97 18.85
N GLU A 82 9.87 6.97 20.15
CA GLU A 82 9.09 6.23 21.15
C GLU A 82 7.69 6.85 21.32
N GLN A 83 7.63 8.18 21.39
CA GLN A 83 6.40 8.96 21.48
C GLN A 83 5.55 8.81 20.21
N ARG A 84 6.15 8.85 19.02
CA ARG A 84 5.42 8.63 17.76
C ARG A 84 4.83 7.23 17.68
N VAL A 85 5.58 6.21 18.08
CA VAL A 85 5.08 4.83 18.15
C VAL A 85 3.94 4.72 19.17
N ALA A 86 4.05 5.37 20.33
CA ALA A 86 2.98 5.38 21.32
C ALA A 86 1.70 6.03 20.79
N ALA A 87 1.81 7.15 20.07
CA ALA A 87 0.68 7.82 19.45
C ALA A 87 0.02 6.96 18.35
N LEU A 88 0.81 6.26 17.52
CA LEU A 88 0.25 5.31 16.54
C LEU A 88 -0.43 4.11 17.21
N LYS A 89 0.13 3.56 18.27
CA LYS A 89 -0.51 2.49 19.06
C LYS A 89 -1.81 2.95 19.72
N PHE A 90 -1.86 4.21 20.17
CA PHE A 90 -3.09 4.79 20.69
C PHE A 90 -4.15 4.95 19.59
N LEU A 91 -3.74 5.36 18.38
CA LEU A 91 -4.61 5.41 17.20
C LEU A 91 -5.15 4.02 16.84
N GLU A 92 -4.29 3.01 16.81
CA GLU A 92 -4.64 1.60 16.57
C GLU A 92 -5.67 1.10 17.60
N ALA A 93 -5.46 1.37 18.89
CA ALA A 93 -6.39 0.96 19.94
C ALA A 93 -7.73 1.72 19.90
N SER A 94 -7.70 3.00 19.55
CA SER A 94 -8.88 3.88 19.61
C SER A 94 -9.75 3.80 18.35
N LEU A 95 -9.12 3.66 17.18
CA LEU A 95 -9.75 3.65 15.88
C LEU A 95 -9.17 2.52 15.00
N PRO A 96 -9.35 1.24 15.39
CA PRO A 96 -8.68 0.12 14.73
C PRO A 96 -8.97 0.05 13.23
N ALA A 97 -10.23 0.19 12.82
CA ALA A 97 -10.60 0.16 11.40
C ALA A 97 -9.99 1.33 10.58
N VAL A 98 -9.73 2.47 11.21
CA VAL A 98 -9.06 3.61 10.55
C VAL A 98 -7.57 3.32 10.41
N PHE A 99 -6.95 2.78 11.47
CA PHE A 99 -5.55 2.39 11.46
C PHE A 99 -5.27 1.28 10.45
N ASP A 100 -6.09 0.24 10.40
CA ASP A 100 -5.99 -0.84 9.41
C ASP A 100 -6.03 -0.30 7.98
N LYS A 101 -6.94 0.64 7.71
CA LYS A 101 -7.04 1.28 6.38
C LYS A 101 -5.85 2.18 6.06
N LEU A 102 -5.26 2.83 7.06
CA LEU A 102 -4.02 3.57 6.89
C LEU A 102 -2.86 2.63 6.55
N VAL A 103 -2.74 1.50 7.25
CA VAL A 103 -1.72 0.47 6.96
C VAL A 103 -1.90 -0.09 5.54
N ASP A 104 -3.14 -0.44 5.16
CA ASP A 104 -3.47 -0.88 3.80
C ASP A 104 -3.01 0.15 2.76
N LEU A 105 -3.32 1.44 2.97
CA LEU A 105 -2.91 2.53 2.08
C LEU A 105 -1.38 2.57 1.93
N VAL A 106 -0.64 2.54 3.05
CA VAL A 106 0.82 2.57 3.03
C VAL A 106 1.39 1.34 2.32
N TYR A 107 0.84 0.15 2.56
CA TYR A 107 1.29 -1.08 1.92
C TYR A 107 1.03 -1.09 0.42
N VAL A 108 -0.15 -0.66 -0.02
CA VAL A 108 -0.48 -0.59 -1.45
C VAL A 108 0.50 0.33 -2.14
N VAL A 109 0.81 1.50 -1.57
CA VAL A 109 1.71 2.46 -2.20
C VAL A 109 3.17 1.96 -2.17
N TYR A 110 3.62 1.42 -1.05
CA TYR A 110 5.00 0.94 -0.89
C TYR A 110 5.31 -0.25 -1.77
N TYR A 111 4.49 -1.30 -1.71
CA TYR A 111 4.72 -2.52 -2.47
C TYR A 111 4.30 -2.41 -3.94
N SER A 112 3.73 -1.29 -4.38
CA SER A 112 3.54 -1.00 -5.81
C SER A 112 4.74 -0.27 -6.43
N ASP A 113 5.67 0.25 -5.63
CA ASP A 113 6.82 1.01 -6.12
C ASP A 113 7.83 0.11 -6.84
N GLU A 114 8.30 0.54 -8.02
CA GLU A 114 9.24 -0.24 -8.84
C GLU A 114 10.58 -0.50 -8.14
N ARG A 115 11.04 0.40 -7.27
CA ARG A 115 12.30 0.24 -6.51
C ARG A 115 12.15 -0.89 -5.49
N VAL A 116 10.98 -0.98 -4.85
CA VAL A 116 10.65 -2.07 -3.91
C VAL A 116 10.54 -3.39 -4.68
N HIS A 117 9.84 -3.40 -5.81
CA HIS A 117 9.74 -4.58 -6.68
C HIS A 117 11.13 -5.11 -7.10
N GLN A 118 12.02 -4.24 -7.57
CA GLN A 118 13.38 -4.60 -7.95
C GLN A 118 14.15 -5.22 -6.77
N ARG A 119 14.02 -4.64 -5.58
CA ARG A 119 14.74 -5.09 -4.38
C ARG A 119 14.28 -6.45 -3.88
N ILE A 120 12.99 -6.76 -3.97
CA ILE A 120 12.45 -8.07 -3.54
C ILE A 120 12.49 -9.13 -4.64
N GLY A 121 13.05 -8.80 -5.81
CA GLY A 121 13.08 -9.70 -6.97
C GLY A 121 11.69 -9.97 -7.54
N TRP A 122 10.75 -9.02 -7.36
CA TRP A 122 9.42 -9.14 -7.92
C TRP A 122 9.49 -9.05 -9.43
N ARG A 123 8.93 -10.05 -10.11
CA ARG A 123 8.84 -10.06 -11.56
C ARG A 123 7.74 -9.09 -12.00
N SER A 124 8.13 -7.87 -12.36
CA SER A 124 7.26 -6.89 -13.00
C SER A 124 7.08 -7.19 -14.50
N GLY A 125 5.93 -6.81 -15.07
CA GLY A 125 5.64 -6.97 -16.50
C GLY A 125 4.55 -8.00 -16.83
N ALA A 126 4.26 -8.16 -18.12
CA ALA A 126 3.18 -9.01 -18.59
C ALA A 126 3.50 -10.51 -18.39
N LEU A 127 2.58 -11.24 -17.75
CA LEU A 127 2.66 -12.69 -17.60
C LEU A 127 2.62 -13.44 -18.94
N GLN A 128 2.14 -12.83 -20.01
CA GLN A 128 2.25 -13.40 -21.35
C GLN A 128 2.81 -12.37 -22.34
N PRO A 129 3.67 -12.81 -23.30
CA PRO A 129 4.13 -14.19 -23.52
C PRO A 129 5.22 -14.65 -22.54
N PHE A 130 5.72 -13.75 -21.70
CA PHE A 130 6.84 -13.99 -20.77
C PHE A 130 6.39 -14.69 -19.49
N GLY A 131 5.61 -15.76 -19.60
CA GLY A 131 5.11 -16.49 -18.43
C GLY A 131 6.21 -17.17 -17.62
N TRP A 132 5.80 -17.97 -16.65
CA TRP A 132 6.69 -18.95 -16.07
C TRP A 132 7.06 -19.97 -17.13
N GLU A 133 8.30 -20.46 -17.09
CA GLU A 133 8.69 -21.62 -17.88
C GLU A 133 7.84 -22.80 -17.43
N LEU A 134 6.98 -23.27 -18.33
CA LEU A 134 6.22 -24.49 -18.13
C LEU A 134 7.01 -25.65 -18.72
N PRO A 135 6.97 -26.84 -18.09
CA PRO A 135 7.48 -28.04 -18.74
C PRO A 135 6.78 -28.23 -20.09
N SER A 136 7.49 -28.87 -21.02
CA SER A 136 6.91 -29.21 -22.31
C SER A 136 5.61 -29.99 -22.11
N PHE A 137 4.60 -29.67 -22.93
CA PHE A 137 3.32 -30.34 -22.87
C PHE A 137 3.48 -31.84 -23.04
N ASP A 138 2.98 -32.63 -22.08
CA ASP A 138 2.98 -34.09 -22.17
C ASP A 138 1.82 -34.58 -23.05
N PRO A 139 2.08 -35.12 -24.25
CA PRO A 139 1.03 -35.59 -25.15
C PRO A 139 0.25 -36.78 -24.60
N ALA A 140 0.81 -37.54 -23.64
CA ALA A 140 0.18 -38.72 -23.07
C ALA A 140 -1.14 -38.39 -22.35
N ILE A 141 -1.28 -37.16 -21.84
CA ILE A 141 -2.50 -36.65 -21.18
C ILE A 141 -3.71 -36.70 -22.14
N LEU A 142 -3.48 -36.56 -23.45
CA LEU A 142 -4.54 -36.57 -24.45
C LEU A 142 -4.90 -37.95 -24.98
N GLU A 143 -4.21 -39.03 -24.59
CA GLU A 143 -4.43 -40.36 -25.16
C GLU A 143 -5.89 -40.84 -25.07
N THR A 144 -6.57 -40.53 -23.96
CA THR A 144 -7.96 -40.97 -23.78
C THR A 144 -8.92 -40.13 -24.62
N VAL A 145 -8.67 -38.84 -24.75
CA VAL A 145 -9.56 -37.90 -25.45
C VAL A 145 -9.35 -37.98 -26.96
N SER A 146 -8.11 -38.17 -27.42
CA SER A 146 -7.78 -38.27 -28.85
C SER A 146 -8.39 -39.51 -29.52
N LYS A 147 -8.67 -40.57 -28.75
CA LYS A 147 -9.32 -41.81 -29.22
C LYS A 147 -10.86 -41.73 -29.24
N ARG A 148 -11.47 -40.63 -28.78
CA ARG A 148 -12.93 -40.51 -28.75
C ARG A 148 -13.47 -40.16 -30.14
N GLU A 149 -14.57 -40.82 -30.51
CA GLU A 149 -15.36 -40.45 -31.68
C GLU A 149 -15.79 -38.96 -31.59
N PRO A 150 -15.75 -38.21 -32.70
CA PRO A 150 -16.20 -36.82 -32.72
C PRO A 150 -17.64 -36.68 -32.20
N PHE A 151 -17.87 -35.72 -31.30
CA PHE A 151 -19.22 -35.43 -30.80
C PHE A 151 -20.10 -34.67 -31.82
N TRP A 152 -19.51 -34.17 -32.90
CA TRP A 152 -20.23 -33.44 -33.95
C TRP A 152 -20.51 -34.33 -35.16
N ARG A 153 -21.62 -34.05 -35.85
CA ARG A 153 -21.93 -34.69 -37.14
C ARG A 153 -20.98 -34.15 -38.20
N LYS A 154 -20.39 -35.04 -39.00
CA LYS A 154 -19.66 -34.64 -40.21
C LYS A 154 -20.67 -34.08 -41.21
N ALA A 155 -20.34 -32.93 -41.79
CA ALA A 155 -21.09 -32.30 -42.86
C ALA A 155 -21.01 -33.12 -44.15
#